data_AF-A0AAV5LFD1-F1
#
_entry.id   AF-A0AAV5LFD1-F1
#
_cell.length_a   1.000
_cell.length_b   1.000
_cell.length_c   1.000
_cell.angle_alpha   90.00
_cell.angle_beta   90.00
_cell.angle_gamma   90.00
#
_symmetry.space_group_name_H-M   'P 1'
#
loop_
_entity.id
_entity.type
_entity.pdbx_description
1 polymer ?
#
loop_
_entity_poly.entity_id
_entity_poly.type
_entity_poly.pdbx_seq_one_letter_code
_entity_poly.pdbx_strand_id
1 'polypeptide(L)' 'MVKQFWLCSWNATYDSLLGSNKPFPQPIPLAEMVDFLVDVWEQEGLYD' A
#
# COMPACT_ATOMS: atom_id res chain seq x y z
N MET A 1 -9.76 13.77 4.85
CA MET A 1 -10.66 12.69 4.40
C MET A 1 -9.79 11.46 4.33
N VAL A 2 -9.97 10.48 5.21
CA VAL A 2 -9.08 9.31 5.25
C VAL A 2 -9.53 8.35 4.15
N LYS A 3 -8.70 8.16 3.11
CA LYS A 3 -8.96 7.19 2.05
C LYS A 3 -8.92 5.80 2.69
N GLN A 4 -10.02 5.08 2.60
CA GLN A 4 -10.13 3.73 3.16
C GLN A 4 -9.74 2.75 2.06
N PHE A 5 -8.48 2.29 2.08
CA PHE A 5 -8.03 1.24 1.16
C PHE A 5 -8.56 -0.11 1.67
N TRP A 6 -9.41 -0.77 0.87
CA TRP A 6 -9.93 -2.10 1.21
C TRP A 6 -8.85 -3.19 1.19
N LEU A 7 -7.70 -2.88 0.57
CA LEU A 7 -6.59 -3.79 0.34
C LEU A 7 -5.62 -3.97 1.49
N CYS A 8 -5.54 -2.96 2.36
CA CYS A 8 -4.59 -2.97 3.44
C CYS A 8 -5.37 -2.92 4.74
N SER A 9 -5.08 -3.85 5.65
CA SER A 9 -5.26 -3.56 7.07
C SER A 9 -4.71 -2.15 7.27
N TRP A 10 -5.49 -1.26 7.89
CA TRP A 10 -5.22 0.17 8.08
C TRP A 10 -3.79 0.53 8.53
N ASN A 11 -3.00 -0.45 8.97
CA ASN A 11 -1.64 -0.32 9.47
C ASN A 11 -0.56 -1.05 8.62
N ALA A 12 -0.82 -1.35 7.34
CA ALA A 12 0.20 -1.96 6.48
C ALA A 12 1.25 -0.92 6.04
N THR A 13 2.52 -1.21 6.28
CA THR A 13 3.65 -0.37 5.82
C THR A 13 4.22 -0.89 4.50
N TYR A 14 4.92 -0.03 3.76
CA TYR A 14 5.69 -0.41 2.56
C TYR A 14 6.57 -1.65 2.82
N ASP A 15 7.31 -1.61 3.93
CA ASP A 15 8.21 -2.68 4.35
C ASP A 15 7.47 -4.00 4.62
N SER A 16 6.27 -3.95 5.20
CA SER A 16 5.46 -5.15 5.45
C SER A 16 4.94 -5.78 4.15
N LEU A 17 4.72 -4.98 3.11
CA LEU A 17 4.20 -5.44 1.81
C LEU A 17 5.32 -5.93 0.89
N LEU A 18 6.49 -5.28 0.89
CA LEU A 18 7.63 -5.63 0.05
C LEU A 18 8.64 -6.56 0.74
N GLY A 19 8.60 -6.64 2.06
CA GLY A 19 9.39 -7.60 2.85
C GLY A 19 8.96 -9.05 2.63
N SER A 20 7.88 -9.30 1.88
CA SER A 20 7.41 -10.64 1.54
C SER A 20 7.10 -10.79 0.06
N ASN A 21 7.73 -11.77 -0.61
CA ASN A 21 7.36 -12.20 -1.96
C ASN A 21 6.13 -13.13 -2.00
N LYS A 22 5.36 -13.19 -0.91
CA LYS A 22 4.17 -14.04 -0.85
C LYS A 22 3.04 -13.40 -1.67
N PRO A 23 2.32 -14.17 -2.49
CA PRO A 23 1.14 -13.67 -3.17
C PRO A 23 0.11 -13.18 -2.15
N PHE A 24 -0.62 -12.13 -2.52
CA PHE A 24 -1.78 -11.73 -1.74
C PHE A 24 -2.83 -12.85 -1.74
N PRO A 25 -3.54 -13.07 -0.61
CA PRO A 25 -4.53 -14.13 -0.48
C PRO A 25 -5.76 -13.92 -1.40
N GLN A 26 -5.95 -12.69 -1.89
CA GLN A 26 -7.02 -12.33 -2.82
C GLN A 26 -6.47 -11.41 -3.93
N PRO A 27 -7.03 -11.46 -5.15
CA PRO A 27 -6.69 -10.54 -6.21
C PRO A 27 -6.91 -9.11 -5.74
N ILE A 28 -5.96 -8.25 -6.06
CA ILE A 28 -5.93 -6.87 -5.65
C ILE A 28 -6.19 -5.98 -6.88
N PRO A 29 -7.15 -5.04 -6.84
CA PRO A 29 -7.26 -4.04 -7.90
C PRO A 29 -5.97 -3.24 -8.02
N LEU A 30 -5.37 -3.24 -9.21
CA LEU A 30 -4.09 -2.59 -9.45
C LEU A 30 -4.14 -1.09 -9.12
N ALA A 31 -5.26 -0.43 -9.45
CA ALA A 31 -5.45 1.00 -9.19
C ALA A 31 -5.30 1.34 -7.70
N GLU A 32 -5.91 0.55 -6.82
CA GLU A 32 -5.83 0.79 -5.38
C GLU A 32 -4.43 0.51 -4.81
N MET A 33 -3.66 -0.42 -5.41
CA MET A 33 -2.25 -0.63 -5.05
C MET A 33 -1.37 0.55 -5.44
N VAL A 34 -1.59 1.10 -6.64
CA VAL A 34 -0.88 2.30 -7.10
C VAL A 34 -1.21 3.49 -6.19
N ASP A 35 -2.49 3.70 -5.88
CA ASP A 35 -2.92 4.79 -4.98
C ASP A 35 -2.32 4.65 -3.57
N PHE A 36 -2.27 3.42 -3.03
CA PHE A 36 -1.63 3.15 -1.74
C PHE A 36 -0.13 3.49 -1.77
N LEU A 37 0.59 3.09 -2.82
CA LEU A 37 2.02 3.36 -2.94
C LEU A 37 2.32 4.86 -3.05
N VAL A 38 1.47 5.61 -3.77
CA VAL A 38 1.57 7.07 -3.85
C VAL A 38 1.36 7.71 -2.48
N ASP A 39 0.32 7.31 -1.75
CA ASP A 39 0.04 7.83 -0.40
C ASP A 39 1.20 7.50 0.57
N VAL A 40 1.83 6.32 0.46
CA VAL A 40 3.00 5.92 1.25
C VAL A 40 4.23 6.74 0.90
N TRP A 41 4.52 6.94 -0.39
CA TRP A 41 5.65 7.77 -0.83
C TRP A 41 5.52 9.22 -0.37
N GLU A 42 4.31 9.78 -0.41
CA GLU A 42 4.03 11.13 0.10
C GLU A 42 4.21 11.22 1.62
N GLN A 43 3.78 10.20 2.37
CA GLN A 43 3.90 10.18 3.84
C GLN A 43 5.34 9.98 4.33
N GLU A 44 6.11 9.11 3.66
CA GLU A 44 7.50 8.83 4.04
C GLU A 44 8.49 9.85 3.49
N GLY A 45 8.04 10.79 2.64
CA GLY A 45 8.91 11.82 2.06
C GLY A 45 9.94 11.26 1.08
N LEU A 46 9.62 10.16 0.39
CA LEU A 46 10.52 9.46 -0.55
C LEU A 46 10.69 10.18 -1.90
N TYR A 47 10.39 11.48 -1.96
CA TYR A 47 10.49 12.33 -3.15
C TYR A 47 11.87 13.01 -3.32
N ASP A 48 12.80 12.80 -2.38
CA ASP A 48 14.19 13.32 -2.43
C ASP A 48 15.19 12.37 -3.12
#